data_AF-A0A9Q8LDF5-F1
#
_entry.id   AF-A0A9Q8LDF5-F1
#
_cell.length_a   1.000
_cell.length_b   1.000
_cell.length_c   1.000
_cell.angle_alpha   90.00
_cell.angle_beta   90.00
_cell.angle_gamma   90.00
#
_symmetry.space_group_name_H-M   'P 1'
#
loop_
_entity.id
_entity.type
_entity.pdbx_description
1 polymer ?
#
loop_
_entity_poly.entity_id
_entity_poly.type
_entity_poly.pdbx_seq_one_letter_code
_entity_poly.pdbx_strand_id
1 'polypeptide(L)'
;MKLSTLARGLLIHGSLATAYAPGLELVYSLERATQGIFISASGRKFLSQRYSTTLPPQTVELLNDNTTVLYPDAAWNSYNASNPESNPRKQFVSIDGARIGPDGRYWLVDGGSQGVNGSTKLVGVNLSNDTVDRIYYLDSIFASNSGIDDVRFNAGRDVAYLSDTAGALLVLNLITGNGVRVLANDPSATAYYPMSYNGSLVPGYGAAGSTLAVGLDQIEVSPDGTYL
;
A
#
# COMPACT_ATOMS: atom_id res chain seq x y z
N MET A 1 -42.78 -16.88 -25.04
CA MET A 1 -43.17 -15.44 -25.00
C MET A 1 -43.21 -15.06 -23.52
N LYS A 2 -42.33 -14.25 -22.92
CA LYS A 2 -41.27 -13.33 -23.36
C LYS A 2 -40.09 -13.46 -22.38
N LEU A 3 -38.87 -13.48 -22.89
CA LEU A 3 -37.69 -13.10 -22.12
C LEU A 3 -37.76 -11.58 -21.88
N SER A 4 -37.68 -11.14 -20.63
CA SER A 4 -37.40 -9.74 -20.30
C SER A 4 -35.90 -9.57 -20.11
N THR A 5 -35.25 -9.10 -21.17
CA THR A 5 -33.88 -8.61 -21.17
C THR A 5 -33.76 -7.43 -20.19
N LEU A 6 -33.05 -7.60 -19.08
CA LEU A 6 -32.58 -6.45 -18.30
C LEU A 6 -31.49 -5.76 -19.13
N ALA A 7 -31.82 -4.61 -19.69
CA ALA A 7 -30.83 -3.68 -20.23
C ALA A 7 -29.90 -3.27 -19.08
N ARG A 8 -28.63 -3.70 -19.13
CA ARG A 8 -27.56 -3.10 -18.35
C ARG A 8 -27.37 -1.68 -18.87
N GLY A 9 -28.00 -0.72 -18.19
CA GLY A 9 -27.74 0.69 -18.40
C GLY A 9 -26.27 0.96 -18.11
N LEU A 10 -25.54 1.46 -19.11
CA LEU A 10 -24.22 2.03 -18.95
C LEU A 10 -24.39 3.27 -18.06
N LEU A 11 -24.15 3.13 -16.76
CA LEU A 11 -24.10 4.27 -15.84
C LEU A 11 -22.94 5.17 -16.30
N ILE A 12 -23.30 6.32 -16.87
CA ILE A 12 -22.37 7.37 -17.24
C ILE A 12 -21.85 7.96 -15.92
N HIS A 13 -20.76 7.39 -15.39
CA HIS A 13 -20.13 7.85 -14.14
C HIS A 13 -19.46 9.24 -14.29
N GLY A 14 -19.43 9.81 -15.50
CA GLY A 14 -18.84 11.12 -15.79
C GLY A 14 -19.66 12.32 -15.30
N SER A 15 -20.84 12.13 -14.69
CA SER A 15 -21.74 13.24 -14.32
C SER A 15 -21.59 13.76 -12.89
N LEU A 16 -21.08 12.96 -11.95
CA LEU A 16 -21.01 13.36 -10.52
C LEU A 16 -19.73 14.11 -10.15
N ALA A 17 -18.56 13.69 -10.67
CA ALA A 17 -17.28 14.32 -10.33
C ALA A 17 -17.25 15.81 -10.75
N THR A 18 -17.68 16.10 -11.97
CA THR A 18 -17.73 17.48 -12.52
C THR A 18 -18.74 18.36 -11.78
N ALA A 19 -19.82 17.79 -11.24
CA ALA A 19 -20.87 18.53 -10.56
C ALA A 19 -20.45 19.03 -9.15
N TYR A 20 -19.57 18.29 -8.46
CA TYR A 20 -19.16 18.60 -7.08
C TYR A 20 -17.74 19.16 -6.95
N ALA A 21 -16.91 19.07 -8.00
CA ALA A 21 -15.55 19.58 -7.99
C ALA A 21 -15.17 20.19 -9.35
N PRO A 22 -15.55 21.45 -9.61
CA PRO A 22 -15.20 22.16 -10.84
C PRO A 22 -13.69 22.12 -11.09
N GLY A 23 -13.28 21.67 -12.28
CA GLY A 23 -11.87 21.52 -12.65
C GLY A 23 -11.29 20.12 -12.47
N LEU A 24 -12.04 19.17 -11.90
CA LEU A 24 -11.67 17.76 -11.94
C LEU A 24 -12.21 17.08 -13.21
N GLU A 25 -11.33 16.34 -13.89
CA GLU A 25 -11.65 15.49 -15.03
C GLU A 25 -11.55 14.02 -14.61
N LEU A 26 -12.57 13.24 -14.96
CA LEU A 26 -12.49 11.79 -14.83
C LEU A 26 -11.56 11.23 -15.91
N VAL A 27 -10.30 11.00 -15.53
CA VAL A 27 -9.31 10.39 -16.44
C VAL A 27 -9.42 8.86 -16.50
N TYR A 28 -9.86 8.24 -15.41
CA TYR A 28 -9.98 6.79 -15.28
C TYR A 28 -10.88 6.40 -14.10
N SER A 29 -11.59 5.27 -14.22
CA SER A 29 -12.43 4.71 -13.16
C SER A 29 -12.07 3.25 -12.92
N LEU A 30 -11.91 2.89 -11.65
CA LEU A 30 -11.61 1.52 -11.20
C LEU A 30 -12.83 0.90 -10.54
N GLU A 31 -13.05 -0.40 -10.77
CA GLU A 31 -14.02 -1.16 -9.98
C GLU A 31 -13.52 -1.45 -8.57
N ARG A 32 -12.20 -1.71 -8.43
CA ARG A 32 -11.55 -1.95 -7.14
C ARG A 32 -11.02 -0.66 -6.56
N ALA A 33 -11.30 -0.42 -5.28
CA ALA A 33 -10.66 0.66 -4.53
C ALA A 33 -9.14 0.49 -4.58
N THR A 34 -8.44 1.59 -4.80
CA THR A 34 -6.98 1.66 -4.81
C THR A 34 -6.50 2.62 -3.74
N GLN A 35 -5.39 2.27 -3.09
CA GLN A 35 -4.76 3.12 -2.07
C GLN A 35 -3.91 4.20 -2.72
N GLY A 36 -3.25 3.89 -3.83
CA GLY A 36 -2.36 4.80 -4.51
C GLY A 36 -2.11 4.42 -5.95
N ILE A 37 -1.72 5.44 -6.72
CA ILE A 37 -1.18 5.31 -8.07
C ILE A 37 0.28 5.73 -8.07
N PHE A 38 1.14 4.88 -8.63
CA PHE A 38 2.58 5.09 -8.67
C PHE A 38 3.03 5.13 -10.12
N ILE A 39 3.62 6.25 -10.54
CA ILE A 39 3.98 6.49 -11.93
C ILE A 39 5.49 6.48 -12.06
N SER A 40 6.02 5.54 -12.84
CA SER A 40 7.45 5.45 -13.14
C SER A 40 7.91 6.56 -14.09
N ALA A 41 9.23 6.78 -14.18
CA ALA A 41 9.81 7.75 -15.11
C ALA A 41 9.48 7.46 -16.59
N SER A 42 9.23 6.19 -16.96
CA SER A 42 8.80 5.80 -18.30
C SER A 42 7.29 5.91 -18.53
N GLY A 43 6.53 6.34 -17.51
CA GLY A 43 5.09 6.56 -17.58
C GLY A 43 4.22 5.34 -17.24
N ARG A 44 4.81 4.16 -16.96
CA ARG A 44 4.10 2.98 -16.43
C ARG A 44 3.42 3.33 -15.10
N LYS A 45 2.23 2.79 -14.87
CA LYS A 45 1.35 3.15 -13.75
C LYS A 45 1.03 1.90 -12.95
N PHE A 46 1.26 1.95 -11.64
CA PHE A 46 1.01 0.83 -10.75
C PHE A 46 -0.03 1.21 -9.71
N LEU A 47 -0.87 0.25 -9.33
CA LEU A 47 -1.95 0.44 -8.38
C LEU A 47 -1.84 -0.61 -7.28
N SER A 48 -1.95 -0.18 -6.02
CA SER A 48 -2.14 -1.08 -4.88
C SER A 48 -3.63 -1.16 -4.53
N GLN A 49 -4.16 -2.38 -4.44
CA GLN A 49 -5.60 -2.65 -4.27
C GLN A 49 -5.83 -3.60 -3.10
N ARG A 50 -5.67 -3.09 -1.87
CA ARG A 50 -5.89 -3.84 -0.63
C ARG A 50 -7.34 -3.92 -0.19
N TYR A 51 -8.08 -2.82 -0.30
CA TYR A 51 -9.40 -2.72 0.32
C TYR A 51 -10.47 -3.41 -0.53
N SER A 52 -10.87 -4.58 -0.09
CA SER A 52 -12.06 -5.30 -0.58
C SER A 52 -12.63 -6.14 0.56
N THR A 53 -13.96 -6.29 0.57
CA THR A 53 -14.65 -7.19 1.50
C THR A 53 -14.70 -8.62 0.99
N THR A 54 -14.34 -8.87 -0.28
CA THR A 54 -14.52 -10.17 -0.95
C THR A 54 -13.31 -10.63 -1.77
N LEU A 55 -12.40 -9.72 -2.14
CA LEU A 55 -11.25 -10.02 -2.97
C LEU A 55 -9.93 -9.91 -2.19
N PRO A 56 -8.92 -10.74 -2.50
CA PRO A 56 -7.61 -10.64 -1.87
C PRO A 56 -6.90 -9.33 -2.28
N PRO A 57 -6.01 -8.79 -1.43
CA PRO A 57 -5.11 -7.71 -1.80
C PRO A 57 -4.30 -8.07 -3.05
N GLN A 58 -4.08 -7.08 -3.92
CA GLN A 58 -3.20 -7.25 -5.08
C GLN A 58 -2.51 -5.94 -5.45
N THR A 59 -1.42 -6.07 -6.21
CA THR A 59 -0.80 -4.99 -6.96
C THR A 59 -0.92 -5.28 -8.45
N VAL A 60 -1.23 -4.24 -9.22
CA VAL A 60 -1.43 -4.33 -10.67
C VAL A 60 -0.70 -3.22 -11.40
N GLU A 61 -0.32 -3.47 -12.63
CA GLU A 61 0.00 -2.41 -13.59
C GLU A 61 -1.28 -2.02 -14.34
N LEU A 62 -1.51 -0.71 -14.46
CA LEU A 62 -2.54 -0.12 -15.31
C LEU A 62 -1.94 0.16 -16.69
N LEU A 63 -2.46 -0.54 -17.69
CA LEU A 63 -2.01 -0.49 -19.08
C LEU A 63 -2.68 0.66 -19.85
N ASN A 64 -2.11 1.00 -21.01
CA ASN A 64 -2.58 2.11 -21.85
C ASN A 64 -4.00 1.90 -22.41
N ASP A 65 -4.44 0.65 -22.53
CA ASP A 65 -5.79 0.29 -22.94
C ASP A 65 -6.79 0.27 -21.77
N ASN A 66 -6.41 0.85 -20.63
CA ASN A 66 -7.21 0.96 -19.42
C ASN A 66 -7.51 -0.38 -18.73
N THR A 67 -6.86 -1.47 -19.14
CA THR A 67 -6.90 -2.76 -18.45
C THR A 67 -5.82 -2.85 -17.37
N THR A 68 -5.96 -3.82 -16.47
CA THR A 68 -4.98 -4.09 -15.41
C THR A 68 -4.44 -5.50 -15.50
N VAL A 69 -3.14 -5.66 -15.24
CA VAL A 69 -2.48 -6.96 -15.12
C VAL A 69 -1.80 -7.09 -13.75
N LEU A 70 -1.84 -8.28 -13.14
CA LEU A 70 -1.14 -8.55 -11.88
C LEU A 70 0.35 -8.24 -12.02
N TYR A 71 0.90 -7.54 -11.04
CA TYR A 71 2.29 -7.06 -11.07
C TYR A 71 3.02 -7.39 -9.76
N PRO A 72 4.27 -7.86 -9.77
CA PRO A 72 5.10 -8.18 -10.94
C PRO A 72 4.58 -9.38 -11.72
N ASP A 73 3.92 -10.31 -11.05
CA ASP A 73 3.32 -11.49 -11.65
C ASP A 73 2.19 -12.06 -10.78
N ALA A 74 1.54 -13.11 -11.28
CA ALA A 74 0.49 -13.82 -10.55
C ALA A 74 1.02 -14.60 -9.34
N ALA A 75 2.28 -15.04 -9.34
CA ALA A 75 2.86 -15.81 -8.24
C ALA A 75 2.98 -14.93 -6.99
N TRP A 76 3.51 -13.72 -7.12
CA TRP A 76 3.56 -12.74 -6.03
C TRP A 76 2.17 -12.35 -5.52
N ASN A 77 1.16 -12.30 -6.39
CA ASN A 77 -0.21 -11.92 -6.04
C ASN A 77 -1.12 -13.12 -5.66
N SER A 78 -0.56 -14.28 -5.30
CA SER A 78 -1.33 -15.52 -5.08
C SER A 78 -1.38 -16.01 -3.62
N TYR A 79 -1.05 -15.17 -2.65
CA TYR A 79 -1.17 -15.56 -1.24
C TYR A 79 -2.62 -15.91 -0.89
N ASN A 80 -2.80 -17.07 -0.25
CA ASN A 80 -4.08 -17.52 0.26
C ASN A 80 -3.88 -18.18 1.63
N ALA A 81 -4.39 -17.55 2.68
CA ALA A 81 -4.25 -18.02 4.06
C ALA A 81 -4.90 -19.41 4.31
N SER A 82 -5.86 -19.83 3.49
CA SER A 82 -6.49 -21.15 3.57
C SER A 82 -5.71 -22.24 2.83
N ASN A 83 -4.68 -21.87 2.05
CA ASN A 83 -3.83 -22.81 1.35
C ASN A 83 -2.49 -22.98 2.11
N PRO A 84 -2.18 -24.16 2.67
CA PRO A 84 -0.95 -24.38 3.42
C PRO A 84 0.32 -24.28 2.56
N GLU A 85 0.20 -24.40 1.23
CA GLU A 85 1.31 -24.22 0.29
C GLU A 85 1.62 -22.74 0.00
N SER A 86 0.76 -21.82 0.43
CA SER A 86 1.03 -20.38 0.32
C SER A 86 2.23 -20.01 1.19
N ASN A 87 3.09 -19.15 0.66
CA ASN A 87 4.30 -18.70 1.33
C ASN A 87 4.29 -17.18 1.50
N PRO A 88 4.01 -16.64 2.70
CA PRO A 88 3.97 -15.20 2.94
C PRO A 88 5.33 -14.52 2.74
N ARG A 89 6.44 -15.26 2.72
CA ARG A 89 7.77 -14.70 2.42
C ARG A 89 8.01 -14.47 0.93
N LYS A 90 7.22 -15.09 0.06
CA LYS A 90 7.39 -15.07 -1.41
C LYS A 90 6.14 -14.56 -2.15
N GLN A 91 5.11 -14.16 -1.40
CA GLN A 91 3.84 -13.69 -1.92
C GLN A 91 3.38 -12.49 -1.08
N PHE A 92 2.57 -11.64 -1.69
CA PHE A 92 2.01 -10.47 -1.03
C PHE A 92 0.83 -10.82 -0.14
N VAL A 93 0.86 -10.36 1.10
CA VAL A 93 -0.18 -10.61 2.10
C VAL A 93 -1.09 -9.39 2.25
N SER A 94 -0.52 -8.20 2.42
CA SER A 94 -1.25 -6.95 2.65
C SER A 94 -0.41 -5.78 2.12
N ILE A 95 -0.63 -5.38 0.87
CA ILE A 95 0.10 -4.26 0.26
C ILE A 95 -0.54 -2.94 0.69
N ASP A 96 0.17 -2.18 1.50
CA ASP A 96 -0.33 -0.97 2.12
C ASP A 96 0.15 0.24 1.30
N GLY A 97 1.44 0.55 1.38
CA GLY A 97 2.08 1.60 0.61
C GLY A 97 3.01 1.09 -0.49
N ALA A 98 3.41 2.01 -1.35
CA ALA A 98 4.43 1.76 -2.35
C ALA A 98 5.09 3.08 -2.80
N ARG A 99 6.19 3.00 -3.54
CA ARG A 99 6.83 4.17 -4.14
C ARG A 99 7.71 3.77 -5.32
N ILE A 100 7.79 4.60 -6.34
CA ILE A 100 8.90 4.52 -7.30
C ILE A 100 10.14 5.10 -6.60
N GLY A 101 11.11 4.24 -6.33
CA GLY A 101 12.33 4.61 -5.63
C GLY A 101 13.23 5.49 -6.48
N PRO A 102 14.20 6.17 -5.85
CA PRO A 102 15.17 7.00 -6.56
C PRO A 102 16.10 6.17 -7.47
N ASP A 103 16.16 4.85 -7.25
CA ASP A 103 16.87 3.86 -8.08
C ASP A 103 16.04 3.34 -9.26
N GLY A 104 14.80 3.82 -9.42
CA GLY A 104 13.88 3.44 -10.50
C GLY A 104 13.14 2.12 -10.27
N ARG A 105 13.34 1.45 -9.12
CA ARG A 105 12.54 0.29 -8.74
C ARG A 105 11.14 0.71 -8.30
N TYR A 106 10.17 -0.18 -8.46
CA TYR A 106 8.91 -0.09 -7.76
C TYR A 106 9.05 -0.80 -6.42
N TRP A 107 9.03 -0.02 -5.33
CA TRP A 107 9.13 -0.50 -3.97
C TRP A 107 7.73 -0.66 -3.38
N LEU A 108 7.41 -1.86 -2.92
CA LEU A 108 6.14 -2.24 -2.33
C LEU A 108 6.33 -2.52 -0.85
N VAL A 109 5.50 -1.91 -0.01
CA VAL A 109 5.39 -2.24 1.41
C VAL A 109 4.30 -3.27 1.59
N ASP A 110 4.70 -4.49 1.96
CA ASP A 110 3.77 -5.49 2.46
C ASP A 110 3.74 -5.37 3.98
N GLY A 111 2.67 -4.80 4.52
CA GLY A 111 2.47 -4.62 5.96
C GLY A 111 2.29 -5.96 6.68
N GLY A 112 1.97 -7.02 5.95
CA GLY A 112 1.76 -8.35 6.47
C GLY A 112 0.43 -8.52 7.19
N SER A 113 0.34 -9.55 8.02
CA SER A 113 -0.84 -9.84 8.85
C SER A 113 -0.43 -10.42 10.19
N GLN A 114 -1.19 -10.08 11.23
CA GLN A 114 -0.94 -10.54 12.59
C GLN A 114 -0.94 -12.08 12.65
N GLY A 115 0.10 -12.67 13.23
CA GLY A 115 0.26 -14.12 13.33
C GLY A 115 0.78 -14.81 12.07
N VAL A 116 1.05 -14.06 10.99
CA VAL A 116 1.63 -14.58 9.74
C VAL A 116 3.10 -14.20 9.65
N ASN A 117 3.98 -15.08 10.13
CA ASN A 117 5.43 -14.82 10.14
C ASN A 117 6.00 -14.64 8.73
N GLY A 118 6.90 -13.67 8.56
CA GLY A 118 7.54 -13.37 7.28
C GLY A 118 6.65 -12.66 6.27
N SER A 119 5.47 -12.20 6.68
CA SER A 119 4.54 -11.46 5.82
C SER A 119 4.92 -9.99 5.68
N THR A 120 5.49 -9.37 6.73
CA THR A 120 5.88 -7.96 6.71
C THR A 120 7.24 -7.75 6.04
N LYS A 121 7.26 -7.06 4.90
CA LYS A 121 8.46 -6.93 4.05
C LYS A 121 8.41 -5.71 3.13
N LEU A 122 9.58 -5.16 2.83
CA LEU A 122 9.79 -4.20 1.75
C LEU A 122 10.31 -4.95 0.51
N VAL A 123 9.63 -4.83 -0.63
CA VAL A 123 9.93 -5.57 -1.86
C VAL A 123 10.25 -4.60 -2.98
N GLY A 124 11.41 -4.75 -3.61
CA GLY A 124 11.83 -3.96 -4.77
C GLY A 124 11.67 -4.77 -6.06
N VAL A 125 10.84 -4.26 -6.97
CA VAL A 125 10.67 -4.79 -8.33
C VAL A 125 11.52 -3.98 -9.30
N ASN A 126 12.35 -4.67 -10.07
CA ASN A 126 13.08 -4.08 -11.17
C ASN A 126 12.16 -3.90 -12.38
N LEU A 127 11.87 -2.65 -12.73
CA LEU A 127 10.94 -2.32 -13.82
C LEU A 127 11.46 -2.61 -15.22
N SER A 128 12.75 -2.95 -15.40
CA SER A 128 13.30 -3.28 -16.73
C SER A 128 13.00 -4.72 -17.16
N ASN A 129 12.78 -5.62 -16.19
CA ASN A 129 12.54 -7.03 -16.43
C ASN A 129 11.38 -7.61 -15.62
N ASP A 130 10.67 -6.77 -14.86
CA ASP A 130 9.51 -7.11 -14.04
C ASP A 130 9.78 -8.21 -13.01
N THR A 131 11.01 -8.27 -12.50
CA THR A 131 11.40 -9.25 -11.47
C THR A 131 11.63 -8.59 -10.11
N VAL A 132 11.27 -9.29 -9.04
CA VAL A 132 11.70 -8.93 -7.69
C VAL A 132 13.18 -9.25 -7.54
N ASP A 133 14.00 -8.23 -7.31
CA ASP A 133 15.45 -8.37 -7.13
C ASP A 133 15.94 -7.87 -5.76
N ARG A 134 15.03 -7.32 -4.93
CA ARG A 134 15.29 -6.89 -3.55
C ARG A 134 14.13 -7.26 -2.64
N ILE A 135 14.45 -7.83 -1.48
CA ILE A 135 13.47 -8.11 -0.41
C ILE A 135 14.14 -7.83 0.93
N TYR A 136 13.48 -7.06 1.79
CA TYR A 136 13.85 -6.87 3.19
C TYR A 136 12.72 -7.35 4.07
N TYR A 137 12.98 -8.39 4.85
CA TYR A 137 12.04 -8.87 5.86
C TYR A 137 12.16 -8.01 7.11
N LEU A 138 11.04 -7.45 7.56
CA LEU A 138 11.03 -6.47 8.65
C LEU A 138 10.70 -7.10 10.01
N ASP A 139 10.57 -8.43 10.06
CA ASP A 139 10.14 -9.18 11.25
C ASP A 139 11.00 -8.88 12.50
N SER A 140 12.27 -8.51 12.32
CA SER A 140 13.20 -8.25 13.42
C SER A 140 13.15 -6.83 13.97
N ILE A 141 12.47 -5.91 13.29
CA ILE A 141 12.51 -4.46 13.62
C ILE A 141 11.12 -3.85 13.81
N PHE A 142 10.04 -4.59 13.66
CA PHE A 142 8.67 -4.14 13.96
C PHE A 142 8.19 -4.68 15.33
N ALA A 143 7.15 -4.06 15.92
CA ALA A 143 6.52 -4.50 17.16
C ALA A 143 5.29 -5.38 16.88
N SER A 144 4.78 -6.09 17.90
CA SER A 144 3.64 -7.01 17.73
C SER A 144 2.34 -6.34 17.29
N ASN A 145 2.21 -5.03 17.52
CA ASN A 145 1.07 -4.21 17.12
C ASN A 145 1.39 -3.33 15.90
N SER A 146 2.58 -3.45 15.30
CA SER A 146 2.98 -2.63 14.17
C SER A 146 2.15 -2.92 12.93
N GLY A 147 1.89 -1.86 12.18
CA GLY A 147 1.33 -1.92 10.84
C GLY A 147 2.18 -1.04 9.94
N ILE A 148 3.10 -1.64 9.20
CA ILE A 148 4.03 -0.92 8.34
C ILE A 148 3.28 -0.48 7.09
N ASP A 149 3.25 0.83 6.82
CA ASP A 149 2.34 1.40 5.84
C ASP A 149 3.10 1.91 4.61
N ASP A 150 3.86 2.98 4.77
CA ASP A 150 4.39 3.77 3.67
C ASP A 150 5.92 3.80 3.65
N VAL A 151 6.55 4.14 2.52
CA VAL A 151 8.02 4.19 2.38
C VAL A 151 8.53 5.45 1.69
N ARG A 152 9.61 6.02 2.21
CA ARG A 152 10.40 7.08 1.56
C ARG A 152 11.89 6.77 1.61
N PHE A 153 12.67 7.48 0.81
CA PHE A 153 14.10 7.22 0.65
C PHE A 153 14.90 8.50 0.88
N ASN A 154 16.08 8.37 1.46
CA ASN A 154 17.01 9.50 1.56
C ASN A 154 17.60 9.88 0.19
N ALA A 155 18.21 11.07 0.11
CA ALA A 155 18.93 11.50 -1.10
C ALA A 155 20.04 10.52 -1.53
N GLY A 156 20.70 9.88 -0.56
CA GLY A 156 21.77 8.90 -0.78
C GLY A 156 21.31 7.57 -1.39
N ARG A 157 19.99 7.29 -1.40
CA ARG A 157 19.36 6.06 -1.93
C ARG A 157 19.74 4.78 -1.18
N ASP A 158 20.35 4.90 -0.01
CA ASP A 158 20.85 3.80 0.81
C ASP A 158 20.06 3.61 2.10
N VAL A 159 19.09 4.50 2.38
CA VAL A 159 18.18 4.41 3.51
C VAL A 159 16.74 4.47 3.04
N ALA A 160 15.93 3.54 3.54
CA ALA A 160 14.47 3.60 3.48
C ALA A 160 13.90 3.97 4.86
N TYR A 161 12.99 4.92 4.87
CA TYR A 161 12.16 5.29 6.01
C TYR A 161 10.80 4.64 5.81
N LEU A 162 10.33 3.83 6.75
CA LEU A 162 8.99 3.25 6.70
C LEU A 162 8.17 3.71 7.89
N SER A 163 6.93 4.12 7.64
CA SER A 163 6.00 4.47 8.70
C SER A 163 5.44 3.23 9.38
N ASP A 164 5.22 3.34 10.69
CA ASP A 164 4.56 2.32 11.50
C ASP A 164 3.36 2.94 12.19
N THR A 165 2.17 2.47 11.80
CA THR A 165 0.86 2.95 12.30
C THR A 165 0.64 2.69 13.78
N ALA A 166 1.48 1.85 14.42
CA ALA A 166 1.55 1.76 15.88
C ALA A 166 2.24 2.96 16.56
N GLY A 167 2.71 3.93 15.79
CA GLY A 167 3.37 5.14 16.27
C GLY A 167 4.87 4.98 16.43
N ALA A 168 5.54 4.68 15.32
CA ALA A 168 7.00 4.69 15.22
C ALA A 168 7.45 4.91 13.77
N LEU A 169 8.76 5.01 13.59
CA LEU A 169 9.41 5.03 12.29
C LEU A 169 10.45 3.90 12.21
N LEU A 170 10.47 3.18 11.10
CA LEU A 170 11.52 2.22 10.78
C LEU A 170 12.55 2.92 9.89
N VAL A 171 13.82 2.85 10.27
CA VAL A 171 14.94 3.32 9.47
C VAL A 171 15.74 2.10 9.03
N LEU A 172 15.71 1.80 7.73
CA LEU A 172 16.29 0.62 7.12
C LEU A 172 17.46 1.00 6.21
N ASN A 173 18.63 0.44 6.46
CA ASN A 173 19.78 0.57 5.57
C ASN A 173 19.67 -0.46 4.42
N LEU A 174 19.54 0.02 3.19
CA LEU A 174 19.36 -0.79 1.98
C LEU A 174 20.66 -1.44 1.48
N ILE A 175 21.82 -1.09 2.02
CA ILE A 175 23.09 -1.75 1.66
C ILE A 175 23.28 -3.02 2.50
N THR A 176 23.01 -2.91 3.80
CA THR A 176 23.27 -3.97 4.78
C THR A 176 22.03 -4.80 5.11
N GLY A 177 20.83 -4.25 4.88
CA GLY A 177 19.56 -4.82 5.31
C GLY A 177 19.26 -4.64 6.81
N ASN A 178 20.14 -3.98 7.56
CA ASN A 178 19.92 -3.70 8.97
C ASN A 178 18.94 -2.53 9.13
N GLY A 179 18.08 -2.60 10.14
CA GLY A 179 17.18 -1.50 10.47
C GLY A 179 17.01 -1.28 11.96
N VAL A 180 16.42 -0.15 12.30
CA VAL A 180 16.07 0.24 13.67
C VAL A 180 14.68 0.83 13.70
N ARG A 181 13.97 0.61 14.81
CA ARG A 181 12.68 1.25 15.10
C ARG A 181 12.90 2.41 16.07
N VAL A 182 12.54 3.61 15.64
CA VAL A 182 12.76 4.86 16.36
C VAL A 182 11.43 5.60 16.54
N LEU A 183 11.43 6.65 17.36
CA LEU A 183 10.23 7.45 17.69
C LEU A 183 9.08 6.63 18.31
N ALA A 184 9.37 5.42 18.79
CA ALA A 184 8.38 4.59 19.44
C ALA A 184 7.81 5.30 20.67
N ASN A 185 6.49 5.51 20.68
CA ASN A 185 5.75 6.25 21.71
C ASN A 185 6.07 7.76 21.78
N ASP A 186 6.78 8.30 20.79
CA ASP A 186 6.98 9.75 20.71
C ASP A 186 5.66 10.43 20.31
N PRO A 187 5.26 11.55 20.94
CA PRO A 187 4.06 12.30 20.58
C PRO A 187 3.99 12.69 19.09
N SER A 188 5.14 12.82 18.41
CA SER A 188 5.17 13.12 16.96
C SER A 188 4.80 11.93 16.08
N ALA A 189 4.83 10.71 16.61
CA ALA A 189 4.54 9.48 15.86
C ALA A 189 3.25 8.81 16.34
N THR A 190 2.83 8.99 17.59
CA THR A 190 1.61 8.37 18.12
C THR A 190 0.35 9.11 17.66
N ALA A 191 -0.76 8.36 17.55
CA ALA A 191 -2.05 8.93 17.24
C ALA A 191 -2.48 9.96 18.28
N TYR A 192 -2.85 11.17 17.85
CA TYR A 192 -3.34 12.22 18.76
C TYR A 192 -4.87 12.19 18.93
N TYR A 193 -5.61 11.90 17.85
CA TYR A 193 -7.07 11.76 17.86
C TYR A 193 -7.52 10.52 17.08
N PRO A 194 -8.65 9.90 17.48
CA PRO A 194 -9.27 8.83 16.69
C PRO A 194 -9.75 9.33 15.33
N MET A 195 -9.77 8.44 14.34
CA MET A 195 -10.30 8.71 13.03
C MET A 195 -11.81 8.94 13.07
N SER A 196 -12.29 9.86 12.23
CA SER A 196 -13.72 10.10 12.04
C SER A 196 -14.08 10.09 10.56
N TYR A 197 -15.24 9.54 10.24
CA TYR A 197 -15.82 9.58 8.90
C TYR A 197 -17.30 9.94 9.02
N ASN A 198 -17.76 10.87 8.18
CA ASN A 198 -19.15 11.33 8.15
C ASN A 198 -19.72 11.72 9.54
N GLY A 199 -18.92 12.45 10.32
CA GLY A 199 -19.30 12.94 11.66
C GLY A 199 -19.33 11.87 12.76
N SER A 200 -18.92 10.63 12.47
CA SER A 200 -18.85 9.54 13.46
C SER A 200 -17.43 9.01 13.60
N LEU A 201 -17.06 8.56 14.79
CA LEU A 201 -15.77 7.90 15.01
C LEU A 201 -15.75 6.57 14.27
N VAL A 202 -14.63 6.27 13.63
CA VAL A 202 -14.43 5.00 12.93
C VAL A 202 -14.28 3.90 13.97
N PRO A 203 -15.06 2.80 13.91
CA PRO A 203 -14.89 1.67 14.81
C PRO A 203 -13.49 1.05 14.68
N GLY A 204 -12.88 0.73 15.83
CA GLY A 204 -11.60 0.05 15.87
C GLY A 204 -11.71 -1.46 15.60
N TYR A 205 -10.60 -2.09 15.26
CA TYR A 205 -10.50 -3.54 15.04
C TYR A 205 -10.38 -4.36 16.34
N GLY A 206 -10.20 -3.69 17.48
CA GLY A 206 -9.97 -4.32 18.78
C GLY A 206 -11.26 -4.62 19.54
N ALA A 207 -11.30 -4.21 20.80
CA ALA A 207 -12.47 -4.43 21.66
C ALA A 207 -13.74 -3.74 21.13
N ALA A 208 -14.91 -4.30 21.46
CA ALA A 208 -16.19 -3.67 21.15
C ALA A 208 -16.26 -2.25 21.74
N GLY A 209 -16.68 -1.27 20.93
CA GLY A 209 -16.70 0.15 21.32
C GLY A 209 -15.35 0.86 21.21
N SER A 210 -14.27 0.16 20.81
CA SER A 210 -13.02 0.83 20.47
C SER A 210 -13.16 1.69 19.21
N THR A 211 -12.29 2.69 19.08
CA THR A 211 -12.22 3.56 17.91
C THR A 211 -10.86 3.39 17.24
N LEU A 212 -10.84 3.50 15.91
CA LEU A 212 -9.62 3.42 15.14
C LEU A 212 -8.81 4.69 15.36
N ALA A 213 -7.55 4.53 15.76
CA ALA A 213 -6.57 5.59 15.85
C ALA A 213 -5.31 5.08 15.15
N VAL A 214 -4.71 5.95 14.33
CA VAL A 214 -3.56 5.61 13.50
C VAL A 214 -2.42 6.55 13.91
N GLY A 215 -1.26 5.97 14.22
CA GLY A 215 -0.03 6.71 14.49
C GLY A 215 0.58 7.25 13.21
N LEU A 216 1.88 7.00 13.02
CA LEU A 216 2.58 7.44 11.83
C LEU A 216 2.10 6.61 10.62
N ASP A 217 1.47 7.29 9.67
CA ASP A 217 0.90 6.71 8.44
C ASP A 217 1.65 7.30 7.24
N GLN A 218 1.30 8.52 6.84
CA GLN A 218 2.00 9.19 5.75
C GLN A 218 3.26 9.89 6.23
N ILE A 219 4.35 9.67 5.48
CA ILE A 219 5.64 10.34 5.64
C ILE A 219 6.08 10.90 4.29
N GLU A 220 6.83 11.98 4.28
CA GLU A 220 7.44 12.53 3.07
C GLU A 220 8.83 13.06 3.37
N VAL A 221 9.71 13.03 2.38
CA VAL A 221 11.06 13.57 2.51
C VAL A 221 11.10 14.92 1.78
N SER A 222 11.85 15.88 2.31
CA SER A 222 12.03 17.18 1.66
C SER A 222 12.57 17.01 0.23
N PRO A 223 12.30 17.95 -0.70
CA PRO A 223 12.70 17.79 -2.10
C PRO A 223 14.21 17.57 -2.32
N ASP A 224 15.04 18.07 -1.41
CA ASP A 224 16.50 17.90 -1.40
C ASP A 224 16.98 16.63 -0.67
N GLY A 225 16.07 15.90 -0.03
CA GLY A 225 16.37 14.68 0.70
C GLY A 225 17.02 14.87 2.07
N THR A 226 17.08 16.11 2.57
CA THR A 226 17.77 16.46 3.82
C THR A 226 16.92 16.16 5.06
N TYR A 227 15.61 16.34 4.96
CA TYR A 227 14.67 16.20 6.06
C TYR A 227 13.63 15.12 5.78
N LEU A 228 13.25 14.41 6.83
CA LEU A 228 12.05 13.60 6.91
C LEU A 228 11.01 14.35 7.75
#